data_AF-A0A9K3JDV5-F1
#
_entry.id   AF-A0A9K3JDV5-F1
#
_cell.length_a   1.000
_cell.length_b   1.000
_cell.length_c   1.000
_cell.angle_alpha   90.00
_cell.angle_beta   90.00
_cell.angle_gamma   90.00
#
_symmetry.space_group_name_H-M   'P 1'
#
loop_
_entity.id
_entity.type
_entity.pdbx_description
1 polymer ?
#
loop_
_entity_poly.entity_id
_entity_poly.type
_entity_poly.pdbx_seq_one_letter_code
_entity_poly.pdbx_strand_id
1 'polypeptide(L)' 'MGVVSWWFNGGDSDAVILLLGDSSKSLVPGQFTNFFGVGPLGLLAGFQSDFVGKTFGLDQKESENIVNSQQARCRACST' A
#
# COMPACT_ATOMS: atom_id res chain seq x y z
N MET A 1 13.04 9.45 -9.92
CA MET A 1 11.67 9.67 -9.41
C MET A 1 10.93 8.35 -9.53
N GLY A 2 10.22 7.92 -8.48
CA GLY A 2 9.36 6.73 -8.56
C GLY A 2 8.07 7.02 -9.33
N VAL A 3 7.30 5.98 -9.63
CA VAL A 3 5.98 6.08 -10.28
C VAL A 3 4.95 5.43 -9.35
N VAL A 4 3.80 6.09 -9.18
CA VAL A 4 2.66 5.53 -8.44
C VAL A 4 1.67 4.94 -9.44
N SER A 5 1.27 3.70 -9.23
CA SER A 5 0.25 3.01 -10.02
C SER A 5 -0.69 2.22 -9.11
N TRP A 6 -1.95 2.06 -9.52
CA TRP A 6 -2.98 1.31 -8.81
C TRP A 6 -3.90 0.61 -9.80
N TRP A 7 -4.55 -0.47 -9.35
CA TRP A 7 -5.43 -1.30 -10.18
C TRP A 7 -6.67 -1.71 -9.38
N PHE A 8 -7.79 -1.90 -10.08
CA PHE A 8 -9.06 -2.41 -9.54
C PHE A 8 -9.65 -3.41 -10.53
N ASN A 9 -9.99 -4.62 -10.05
CA ASN A 9 -10.70 -5.61 -10.85
C ASN A 9 -12.19 -5.55 -10.51
N GLY A 10 -13.00 -5.00 -11.42
CA GLY A 10 -14.45 -4.91 -11.28
C GLY A 10 -15.23 -5.97 -12.07
N GLY A 11 -14.55 -6.94 -12.69
CA GLY A 11 -15.19 -8.01 -13.45
C GLY A 11 -15.40 -9.29 -12.64
N ASP A 12 -16.10 -10.25 -13.25
CA ASP A 12 -16.42 -11.55 -12.64
C ASP A 12 -15.34 -12.63 -12.86
N SER A 13 -14.19 -12.25 -13.45
CA SER A 13 -13.06 -13.15 -13.74
C SER A 13 -11.77 -12.68 -13.06
N ASP A 14 -10.83 -13.59 -12.87
CA ASP A 14 -9.52 -13.29 -12.28
C ASP A 14 -8.71 -12.29 -13.13
N ALA A 15 -7.96 -11.42 -12.45
CA ALA A 15 -7.04 -10.48 -13.07
C ALA A 15 -5.59 -10.94 -12.86
N VAL A 16 -4.81 -10.95 -13.94
CA VAL A 16 -3.37 -11.26 -13.92
C VAL A 16 -2.59 -10.00 -14.32
N ILE A 17 -1.64 -9.59 -13.47
CA ILE A 17 -0.78 -8.42 -13.70
C ILE A 17 0.65 -8.91 -13.92
N LEU A 18 1.22 -8.59 -15.09
CA LEU A 18 2.63 -8.84 -15.41
C LEU A 18 3.38 -7.50 -15.41
N LEU A 19 4.37 -7.37 -14.53
CA LEU A 19 5.23 -6.20 -14.43
C LEU A 19 6.53 -6.44 -15.21
N LEU A 20 6.79 -5.62 -16.23
CA LEU A 20 8.01 -5.64 -17.04
C LEU A 20 8.63 -4.24 -17.05
N GLY A 21 9.94 -4.15 -16.92
CA GLY A 21 10.66 -2.88 -16.91
C GLY A 21 12.17 -3.08 -16.85
N ASP A 22 12.91 -2.03 -17.22
CA ASP A 22 14.36 -1.99 -17.13
C ASP A 22 14.78 -1.67 -15.67
N SER A 23 15.51 -2.60 -15.05
CA SER A 23 16.03 -2.48 -13.68
C SER A 23 17.52 -2.13 -13.62
N SER A 24 18.17 -1.80 -14.74
CA SER A 24 19.60 -1.44 -14.78
C SER A 24 19.92 -0.18 -13.97
N LYS A 25 18.94 0.72 -13.81
CA LYS A 25 19.03 1.98 -13.07
C LYS A 25 18.03 2.07 -11.89
N SER A 26 17.53 0.94 -11.41
CA SER A 26 16.66 0.92 -10.23
C SER A 26 17.44 1.26 -8.95
N LEU A 27 16.73 1.48 -7.83
CA LEU A 27 17.34 1.80 -6.53
C LEU A 27 18.41 0.77 -6.13
N VAL A 28 18.14 -0.50 -6.40
CA VAL A 28 19.12 -1.59 -6.32
C VAL A 28 19.19 -2.24 -7.71
N PRO A 29 20.30 -2.04 -8.46
CA PRO A 29 20.41 -2.51 -9.84
C PRO A 29 20.05 -4.00 -9.99
N GLY A 30 19.25 -4.31 -11.00
CA GLY A 30 18.75 -5.66 -11.26
C GLY A 30 17.52 -6.06 -10.44
N GLN A 31 17.06 -5.23 -9.50
CA GLN A 31 15.90 -5.51 -8.66
C GLN A 31 14.80 -4.46 -8.83
N PHE A 32 13.55 -4.92 -8.82
CA PHE A 32 12.41 -4.04 -8.62
C PHE A 32 12.29 -3.68 -7.13
N THR A 33 12.22 -2.40 -6.82
CA THR A 33 11.90 -1.92 -5.48
C THR A 33 10.47 -1.41 -5.47
N ASN A 34 9.59 -2.12 -4.75
CA ASN A 34 8.19 -1.76 -4.60
C ASN A 34 7.94 -1.13 -3.23
N PHE A 35 7.21 -0.02 -3.22
CA PHE A 35 6.69 0.60 -2.01
C PHE A 35 5.17 0.57 -2.07
N PHE A 36 4.52 0.14 -0.99
CA PHE A 36 3.06 0.14 -0.91
C PHE A 36 2.57 1.46 -0.33
N GLY A 37 1.60 2.11 -0.98
CA GLY A 37 1.05 3.37 -0.47
C GLY A 37 0.23 3.19 0.81
N VAL A 38 -0.60 2.15 0.85
CA VAL A 38 -1.56 1.83 1.93
C VAL A 38 -1.56 0.32 2.24
N GLY A 39 -2.26 -0.09 3.29
CA GLY A 39 -2.31 -1.47 3.78
C GLY A 39 -1.26 -1.77 4.86
N PRO A 40 -1.15 -3.03 5.34
CA PRO A 40 -0.29 -3.40 6.47
C PRO A 40 1.21 -3.11 6.27
N LEU A 41 1.67 -3.11 5.02
CA LEU A 41 3.06 -2.76 4.64
C LEU A 41 3.14 -1.38 3.97
N GLY A 42 2.06 -0.59 4.09
CA GLY A 42 1.94 0.73 3.50
C GLY A 42 2.86 1.74 4.19
N LEU A 43 3.33 2.74 3.43
CA LEU A 43 4.23 3.79 3.94
C LEU A 43 3.67 4.50 5.17
N LEU A 44 2.35 4.74 5.22
CA LEU A 44 1.70 5.43 6.34
C LEU A 44 1.66 4.62 7.63
N ALA A 45 1.75 3.29 7.56
CA ALA A 45 1.80 2.42 8.73
C ALA A 45 3.11 2.58 9.54
N GLY A 46 4.14 3.21 8.96
CA GLY A 46 5.39 3.56 9.65
C GLY A 46 5.29 4.77 10.59
N PHE A 47 4.15 5.47 10.61
CA PHE A 47 3.96 6.69 11.41
C PHE A 47 2.77 6.55 12.37
N GLN A 48 2.78 7.36 13.44
CA GLN A 48 1.62 7.47 14.33
C GLN A 48 0.45 8.14 13.59
N SER A 49 -0.78 7.66 13.80
CA SER A 49 -2.00 8.22 13.20
C SER A 49 -2.15 9.72 13.47
N ASP A 50 -1.85 10.20 14.67
CA ASP A 50 -1.89 11.62 15.02
C ASP A 50 -0.93 12.48 14.19
N PHE A 51 0.26 11.95 13.86
CA PHE A 51 1.22 12.65 13.02
C PHE A 51 0.71 12.74 11.58
N VAL A 52 0.17 11.64 11.06
CA VAL A 52 -0.47 11.59 9.74
C VAL A 52 -1.66 12.56 9.69
N GLY A 53 -2.53 12.53 10.70
CA GLY A 53 -3.71 13.39 10.79
C GLY A 53 -3.35 14.87 10.78
N LYS A 54 -2.37 15.30 11.57
CA LYS A 54 -1.89 16.70 11.55
C LYS A 54 -1.28 17.11 10.21
N THR A 55 -0.55 16.20 9.56
CA THR A 55 0.12 16.47 8.28
C THR A 55 -0.88 16.64 7.13
N PHE A 56 -1.92 15.82 7.12
CA PHE A 56 -2.94 15.81 6.06
C PHE A 56 -4.22 16.59 6.41
N GLY A 57 -4.32 17.16 7.61
CA GLY A 57 -5.50 17.90 8.06
C GLY A 57 -6.73 17.02 8.29
N LEU A 58 -6.53 15.78 8.75
CA LEU A 58 -7.57 14.78 8.96
C LEU A 58 -8.04 14.76 10.42
N ASP A 59 -9.28 14.34 10.63
CA ASP A 59 -9.74 14.01 11.99
C ASP A 59 -9.14 12.69 12.50
N GLN A 60 -9.35 12.39 13.78
CA GLN A 60 -8.81 11.19 14.41
C GLN A 60 -9.28 9.92 13.70
N LYS A 61 -10.56 9.83 13.34
CA LYS A 61 -11.14 8.64 12.72
C LYS A 61 -10.60 8.44 11.29
N GLU A 62 -10.48 9.51 10.53
CA GLU A 62 -9.91 9.51 9.18
C GLU A 62 -8.43 9.09 9.19
N SER A 63 -7.65 9.63 10.13
CA SER A 63 -6.23 9.29 10.28
C SER A 63 -6.00 7.84 10.76
N GLU A 64 -6.80 7.35 11.71
CA GLU A 64 -6.75 5.96 12.14
C GLU A 64 -7.13 5.02 10.98
N ASN A 65 -8.13 5.40 10.19
CA ASN A 65 -8.56 4.61 9.03
C ASN A 65 -7.47 4.55 7.96
N ILE A 66 -6.89 5.68 7.54
CA ILE A 66 -5.88 5.67 6.46
C ILE A 66 -4.60 4.93 6.86
N VAL A 67 -4.20 4.98 8.14
CA VAL A 67 -3.02 4.26 8.65
C VAL A 67 -3.29 2.75 8.80
N ASN A 68 -4.49 2.35 9.21
CA ASN A 68 -4.78 0.96 9.61
C ASN A 68 -5.70 0.19 8.65
N SER A 69 -6.16 0.79 7.55
CA SER A 69 -7.07 0.14 6.61
C SER A 69 -6.41 -0.96 5.76
N GLN A 70 -7.25 -1.76 5.11
CA GLN A 70 -6.86 -2.85 4.19
C GLN A 70 -6.02 -3.97 4.82
N GLN A 71 -6.25 -4.25 6.10
CA GLN A 71 -5.62 -5.42 6.75
C GLN A 71 -6.07 -6.73 6.09
N ALA A 72 -5.11 -7.64 5.93
CA ALA A 72 -5.41 -9.00 5.50
C ALA A 72 -6.36 -9.62 6.52
N ARG A 73 -7.53 -10.09 6.06
CA ARG A 73 -8.45 -10.82 6.93
C ARG A 73 -7.79 -12.15 7.31
N CYS A 74 -7.40 -12.32 8.56
CA CYS A 74 -6.89 -13.60 9.05
C CYS A 74 -8.02 -14.64 8.95
N ARG A 75 -7.91 -15.61 8.03
CA ARG A 75 -8.91 -16.67 7.83
C ARG A 75 -8.75 -17.86 8.79
N ALA A 76 -7.81 -17.80 9.74
CA ALA A 76 -7.46 -18.93 10.62
C ALA A 76 -7.54 -18.61 12.14
N CYS A 77 -8.38 -17.65 12.54
CA CYS A 77 -8.79 -17.53 13.94
C CYS A 77 -10.27 -17.92 14.05
N SER A 78 -10.54 -19.21 13.94
CA SER A 78 -11.80 -19.81 14.37
C SER A 78 -11.46 -20.90 15.39
N THR A 79 -11.92 -20.63 16.62
CA THR A 79 -11.80 -21.36 17.90
C THR A 79 -10.41 -21.49 18.51
#